data_AF-A0A2V6CJB4-F1
#
_entry.id   AF-A0A2V6CJB4-F1
#
_cell.length_a   1.000
_cell.length_b   1.000
_cell.length_c   1.000
_cell.angle_alpha   90.00
_cell.angle_beta   90.00
_cell.angle_gamma   90.00
#
_symmetry.space_group_name_H-M   'P 1'
#
loop_
_entity.id
_entity.type
_entity.pdbx_description
1 polymer ?
#
loop_
_entity_poly.entity_id
_entity_poly.type
_entity_poly.pdbx_seq_one_letter_code
_entity_poly.pdbx_strand_id
1 'polypeptide(L)'
;MDLQDFVTTTLCQISAGVATAKNYDRCVAPRVDVGERDPKILRTFAGADGVFLVEFDVAVTISDASENGTVPSIMVLSPSAPKPKTKGGIENSSVNRLKFTVPIAYR
;
A
#
# COMPACT_ATOMS: atom_id res chain seq x y z
N MET A 1 -11.77 -12.49 11.17
CA MET A 1 -11.54 -11.03 11.11
C MET A 1 -12.82 -10.41 10.59
N ASP A 2 -13.39 -9.42 11.27
CA ASP A 2 -14.51 -8.67 10.71
C ASP A 2 -14.02 -7.58 9.74
N LEU A 3 -14.93 -6.91 9.03
CA LEU A 3 -14.56 -5.87 8.07
C LEU A 3 -13.86 -4.68 8.73
N GLN A 4 -14.25 -4.33 9.97
CA GLN A 4 -13.68 -3.20 10.69
C GLN A 4 -12.22 -3.47 11.10
N ASP A 5 -11.96 -4.66 11.62
CA ASP A 5 -10.62 -5.14 11.96
C ASP A 5 -9.73 -5.17 10.72
N PHE A 6 -10.26 -5.67 9.59
CA PHE A 6 -9.52 -5.73 8.33
C PHE A 6 -9.11 -4.35 7.83
N VAL A 7 -10.06 -3.41 7.76
CA VAL A 7 -9.81 -2.04 7.32
C VAL A 7 -8.80 -1.36 8.24
N THR A 8 -8.98 -1.49 9.56
CA THR A 8 -8.10 -0.88 10.56
C THR A 8 -6.67 -1.42 10.44
N THR A 9 -6.52 -2.74 10.41
CA THR A 9 -5.21 -3.39 10.30
C THR A 9 -4.50 -3.01 9.01
N THR A 10 -5.23 -3.00 7.89
CA THR A 10 -4.70 -2.64 6.57
C THR A 10 -4.21 -1.19 6.54
N LEU A 11 -5.00 -0.23 7.05
CA LEU A 11 -4.59 1.17 7.13
C LEU A 11 -3.37 1.39 8.03
N CYS A 12 -3.30 0.69 9.17
CA CYS A 12 -2.14 0.72 10.06
C CYS A 12 -0.88 0.18 9.37
N GLN A 13 -0.98 -0.92 8.63
CA GLN A 13 0.16 -1.50 7.91
C GLN A 13 0.66 -0.59 6.78
N ILE A 14 -0.25 -0.03 5.98
CA ILE A 14 0.11 0.93 4.90
C ILE A 14 0.81 2.15 5.52
N SER A 15 0.21 2.76 6.54
CA SER A 15 0.76 3.97 7.16
C SER A 15 2.12 3.72 7.80
N ALA A 16 2.31 2.58 8.48
CA ALA A 16 3.60 2.17 9.03
C ALA A 16 4.64 1.93 7.92
N GLY A 17 4.25 1.29 6.82
CA GLY A 17 5.12 1.08 5.65
C GLY A 17 5.57 2.40 5.01
N VAL A 18 4.64 3.33 4.79
CA VAL A 18 4.95 4.67 4.25
C VAL A 18 5.84 5.47 5.20
N ALA A 19 5.55 5.44 6.51
CA ALA A 19 6.38 6.11 7.52
C ALA A 19 7.81 5.53 7.56
N THR A 20 7.93 4.21 7.39
CA THR A 20 9.22 3.53 7.33
C THR A 20 10.01 3.93 6.08
N ALA A 21 9.38 3.92 4.90
CA ALA A 21 9.98 4.36 3.65
C ALA A 21 10.48 5.82 3.73
N LYS A 22 9.71 6.70 4.37
CA LYS A 22 10.08 8.10 4.60
C LYS A 22 11.34 8.29 5.44
N ASN A 23 11.68 7.35 6.32
CA ASN A 23 12.93 7.42 7.08
C ASN A 23 14.17 7.16 6.19
N TYR A 24 13.99 6.48 5.06
CA TYR A 24 15.05 6.23 4.07
C TYR A 24 15.15 7.34 3.02
N ASP A 25 14.02 7.92 2.62
CA ASP A 25 13.98 9.01 1.66
C ASP A 25 12.92 10.06 2.03
N ARG A 26 13.39 11.30 2.22
CA ARG A 26 12.53 12.46 2.55
C ARG A 26 11.59 12.85 1.41
N CYS A 27 11.82 12.35 0.20
CA CYS A 27 10.91 12.53 -0.93
C CYS A 27 9.61 11.76 -0.75
N VAL A 28 9.57 10.73 0.11
CA VAL A 28 8.36 9.94 0.39
C VAL A 28 7.47 10.62 1.40
N ALA A 29 6.18 10.76 1.07
CA ALA A 29 5.16 11.38 1.90
C ALA A 29 5.61 12.73 2.50
N PRO A 30 6.06 13.69 1.66
CA PRO A 30 6.42 15.01 2.13
C PRO A 30 5.17 15.73 2.63
N ARG A 31 5.36 16.79 3.41
CA ARG A 31 4.27 17.74 3.63
C ARG A 31 4.01 18.46 2.31
N VAL A 32 2.75 18.49 1.88
CA VAL A 32 2.33 19.11 0.63
C VAL A 32 1.60 20.42 0.89
N ASP A 33 1.71 21.34 -0.06
CA ASP A 33 0.97 22.60 -0.11
C ASP A 33 0.52 22.87 -1.55
N VAL A 34 -0.50 23.71 -1.71
CA VAL A 34 -0.97 24.16 -3.02
C VAL A 34 -0.08 25.31 -3.45
N GLY A 35 0.62 25.16 -4.58
CA GLY A 35 1.52 26.22 -5.05
C GLY A 35 0.76 27.51 -5.36
N GLU A 36 1.14 28.64 -4.76
CA GLU A 36 0.52 29.95 -5.05
C GLU A 36 0.62 30.34 -6.54
N ARG A 37 1.69 29.90 -7.21
CA ARG A 37 1.99 30.24 -8.61
C ARG A 37 1.25 29.36 -9.62
N ASP A 38 0.93 28.12 -9.24
CA ASP A 38 0.11 27.20 -10.03
C ASP A 38 -0.66 26.27 -9.09
N PRO A 39 -1.94 26.56 -8.81
CA PRO A 39 -2.73 25.78 -7.85
C PRO A 39 -3.05 24.36 -8.34
N LYS A 40 -2.75 24.04 -9.61
CA LYS A 40 -2.93 22.69 -10.16
C LYS A 40 -1.76 21.77 -9.84
N ILE A 41 -0.63 22.32 -9.39
CA ILE A 41 0.58 21.56 -9.07
C ILE A 41 0.73 21.48 -7.56
N LEU A 42 0.69 20.25 -7.03
CA LEU A 42 1.08 19.98 -5.64
C LEU A 42 2.58 20.22 -5.49
N ARG A 43 2.96 20.93 -4.44
CA ARG A 43 4.35 21.19 -4.10
C ARG A 43 4.65 20.79 -2.68
N THR A 44 5.92 20.62 -2.34
CA THR A 44 6.32 20.45 -0.94
C THR A 44 5.98 21.71 -0.14
N PHE A 45 5.72 21.55 1.16
CA PHE A 45 5.50 22.65 2.10
C PHE A 45 6.78 23.51 2.14
N ALA A 46 6.69 24.75 1.62
CA ALA A 46 7.77 25.69 1.21
C ALA A 46 7.93 25.89 -0.32
N GLY A 47 7.11 25.23 -1.15
CA GLY A 47 7.01 25.47 -2.60
C GLY A 47 8.21 25.02 -3.43
N ALA A 48 9.20 24.36 -2.82
CA ALA A 48 10.50 24.08 -3.42
C ALA A 48 10.42 23.02 -4.53
N ASP A 49 9.77 21.89 -4.24
CA ASP A 49 9.81 20.70 -5.11
C ASP A 49 8.40 20.35 -5.61
N GLY A 50 8.32 19.85 -6.85
CA GLY A 50 7.08 19.31 -7.40
C GLY A 50 6.72 17.97 -6.75
N VAL A 51 5.44 17.72 -6.52
CA VAL A 51 4.94 16.50 -5.90
C VAL A 51 4.02 15.76 -6.84
N PHE A 52 4.27 14.46 -7.02
CA PHE A 52 3.42 13.55 -7.77
C PHE A 52 2.69 12.61 -6.82
N LEU A 53 1.46 12.27 -7.17
CA LEU A 53 0.67 11.28 -6.47
C LEU A 53 0.87 9.92 -7.12
N VAL A 54 1.59 9.02 -6.44
CA VAL A 54 1.83 7.66 -6.93
C VAL A 54 0.71 6.75 -6.44
N GLU A 55 -0.04 6.14 -7.37
CA GLU A 55 -1.07 5.13 -7.07
C GLU A 55 -0.43 3.74 -6.90
N PHE A 56 -0.76 3.09 -5.80
CA PHE A 56 -0.45 1.69 -5.53
C PHE A 56 -1.75 0.89 -5.67
N ASP A 57 -1.78 -0.08 -6.59
CA ASP A 57 -2.85 -1.08 -6.74
C ASP A 57 -2.30 -2.44 -6.30
N VAL A 58 -2.69 -2.85 -5.10
CA VAL A 58 -2.16 -4.05 -4.46
C VAL A 58 -3.23 -5.13 -4.39
N ALA A 59 -2.94 -6.28 -4.98
CA ALA A 59 -3.75 -7.48 -4.79
C ALA A 59 -3.42 -8.12 -3.43
N VAL A 60 -4.43 -8.20 -2.58
CA VAL A 60 -4.38 -8.79 -1.24
C VAL A 60 -5.18 -10.08 -1.26
N THR A 61 -4.53 -11.18 -0.85
CA THR A 61 -5.23 -12.45 -0.65
C THR A 61 -5.42 -12.66 0.83
N ILE A 62 -6.64 -12.99 1.23
CA ILE A 62 -6.94 -13.44 2.60
C ILE A 62 -6.89 -14.96 2.54
N SER A 63 -5.88 -15.54 3.18
CA SER A 63 -5.82 -16.98 3.41
C SER A 63 -6.56 -17.30 4.70
N ASP A 64 -7.66 -18.04 4.61
CA ASP A 64 -8.33 -18.59 5.78
C ASP A 64 -7.45 -19.69 6.38
N ALA A 65 -6.78 -19.40 7.50
CA ALA A 65 -6.07 -20.41 8.27
C ALA A 65 -7.10 -21.33 8.96
N SER A 66 -7.63 -22.30 8.22
CA SER A 66 -8.32 -23.43 8.82
C SER A 66 -7.27 -24.36 9.42
N GLU A 67 -7.42 -24.63 10.71
CA GLU A 67 -6.59 -25.47 11.59
C GLU A 67 -5.30 -24.83 12.14
N ASN A 68 -5.28 -24.66 13.47
CA ASN A 68 -4.16 -24.22 14.33
C ASN A 68 -3.92 -22.71 14.48
N GLY A 69 -4.90 -21.99 15.03
CA GLY A 69 -4.68 -20.92 16.03
C GLY A 69 -3.69 -19.80 15.70
N THR A 70 -3.33 -19.60 14.43
CA THR A 70 -2.35 -18.63 13.98
C THR A 70 -3.07 -17.40 13.45
N VAL A 71 -2.58 -16.23 13.85
CA VAL A 71 -3.11 -14.92 13.49
C VAL A 71 -3.19 -14.79 11.97
N PRO A 72 -4.31 -14.33 11.39
CA PRO A 72 -4.43 -14.13 9.95
C PRO A 72 -3.32 -13.17 9.46
N SER A 73 -2.50 -13.63 8.52
CA SER A 73 -1.40 -12.86 7.95
C SER A 73 -1.78 -12.36 6.56
N ILE A 74 -1.50 -11.09 6.27
CA ILE A 74 -1.76 -10.47 4.97
C ILE A 74 -0.58 -10.80 4.06
N MET A 75 -0.81 -11.61 3.02
CA MET A 75 0.21 -11.92 2.02
C MET A 75 0.05 -11.00 0.80
N VAL A 76 1.07 -10.19 0.53
CA VAL A 76 1.15 -9.35 -0.67
C VAL A 76 1.70 -10.19 -1.82
N LEU A 77 0.91 -10.36 -2.88
CA LEU A 77 1.36 -11.06 -4.08
C LEU A 77 2.19 -10.10 -4.94
N SER A 78 3.51 -10.25 -4.88
CA SER A 78 4.40 -9.67 -5.90
C SER A 78 4.34 -10.53 -7.17
N PRO A 79 4.34 -9.93 -8.38
CA PRO A 79 4.34 -10.69 -9.62
C PRO A 79 5.65 -11.48 -9.73
N SER A 80 5.59 -12.78 -9.44
CA SER A 80 6.71 -13.71 -9.63
C SER A 80 6.51 -14.53 -10.91
N ALA A 81 7.60 -14.68 -11.64
CA ALA A 81 7.74 -15.43 -12.89
C ALA A 81 7.13 -16.84 -12.81
N PRO A 82 6.67 -17.40 -13.95
CA PRO A 82 5.90 -18.64 -13.97
C PRO A 82 6.74 -19.84 -13.53
N LYS A 83 6.32 -20.54 -12.48
CA LYS A 83 6.81 -21.88 -12.13
C LYS A 83 5.66 -22.86 -11.88
N PRO A 84 5.91 -24.17 -12.06
CA PRO A 84 4.90 -25.13 -12.49
C PRO A 84 3.95 -25.56 -11.37
N LYS A 85 2.70 -25.81 -11.78
CA LYS A 85 1.58 -26.29 -10.97
C LYS A 85 1.93 -27.54 -10.17
N THR A 86 1.70 -27.52 -8.85
CA THR A 86 1.49 -28.73 -8.06
C THR A 86 0.20 -28.62 -7.24
N LYS A 87 -0.72 -29.54 -7.56
CA LYS A 87 -1.91 -30.07 -6.87
C LYS A 87 -2.46 -29.35 -5.62
N GLY A 88 -3.73 -28.93 -5.73
CA GLY A 88 -4.82 -29.61 -5.00
C GLY A 88 -5.35 -28.97 -3.71
N GLY A 89 -6.08 -27.87 -3.84
CA GLY A 89 -7.07 -27.39 -2.88
C GLY A 89 -7.91 -26.32 -3.57
N ILE A 90 -9.23 -26.52 -3.71
CA ILE A 90 -10.14 -25.45 -4.15
C ILE A 90 -10.31 -24.52 -2.94
N GLU A 91 -9.29 -23.72 -2.68
CA GLU A 91 -9.41 -22.58 -1.80
C GLU A 91 -10.05 -21.47 -2.64
N ASN A 92 -11.26 -21.06 -2.27
CA ASN A 92 -11.89 -19.88 -2.83
C ASN A 92 -11.10 -18.65 -2.39
N SER A 93 -9.93 -18.39 -2.99
CA SER A 93 -9.12 -17.23 -2.67
C SER A 93 -9.85 -16.00 -3.21
N SER A 94 -10.54 -15.28 -2.33
CA SER A 94 -11.06 -13.96 -2.66
C SER A 94 -9.87 -13.00 -2.78
N VAL A 95 -9.56 -12.60 -4.02
CA VAL A 95 -8.55 -11.58 -4.27
C VAL A 95 -9.21 -10.22 -4.02
N ASN A 96 -8.90 -9.61 -2.88
CA ASN A 96 -9.28 -8.24 -2.60
C ASN A 96 -8.24 -7.29 -3.17
N ARG A 97 -8.65 -6.17 -3.74
CA ARG A 97 -7.72 -5.14 -4.24
C ARG A 97 -7.79 -3.92 -3.36
N LEU A 98 -6.62 -3.39 -3.02
CA LEU A 98 -6.46 -2.17 -2.25
C LEU A 98 -5.79 -1.14 -3.16
N LYS A 99 -6.42 0.03 -3.26
CA LYS A 99 -5.86 1.20 -3.94
C LYS A 99 -5.57 2.30 -2.94
N PHE A 100 -4.35 2.83 -2.95
CA PHE A 100 -3.99 3.99 -2.16
C PHE A 100 -2.95 4.83 -2.88
N THR A 101 -2.80 6.07 -2.44
CA THR A 101 -1.94 7.05 -3.11
C THR A 101 -0.93 7.60 -2.12
N VAL A 102 0.33 7.71 -2.54
CA VAL A 102 1.40 8.32 -1.73
C VAL A 102 1.98 9.51 -2.49
N PRO A 103 2.04 10.71 -1.86
CA PRO A 103 2.72 11.84 -2.46
C PRO A 103 4.24 11.62 -2.44
N ILE A 104 4.89 11.83 -3.57
CA ILE A 104 6.34 11.69 -3.77
C ILE A 104 6.87 13.01 -4.36
N ALA A 105 7.85 13.62 -3.70
CA ALA A 105 8.55 14.78 -4.26
C ALA A 105 9.57 14.34 -5.32
N TYR A 106 9.73 15.14 -6.37
CA TYR A 106 10.76 14.99 -7.38
C TYR A 106 11.70 16.20 -7.32
N ARG A 107 13.01 15.94 -7.28
CA ARG A 107 14.07 16.95 -7.24
C ARG A 107 14.76 17.05 -8.59
#